data_AF-A0AAW8KUW6-F1
#
_entry.id   AF-A0AAW8KUW6-F1
#
_cell.length_a   1.000
_cell.length_b   1.000
_cell.length_c   1.000
_cell.angle_alpha   90.00
_cell.angle_beta   90.00
_cell.angle_gamma   90.00
#
_symmetry.space_group_name_H-M   'P 1'
#
loop_
_entity.id
_entity.type
_entity.pdbx_description
1 polymer ?
#
loop_
_entity_poly.entity_id
_entity_poly.type
_entity_poly.pdbx_seq_one_letter_code
_entity_poly.pdbx_strand_id
1 'polypeptide(L)' 'YLLPLKGLPLRQGFPTYQMGLPGPVYDALPDGWGMLLMDRYFRKIGLHPARISPLERLTYISTHAMGALSFEPCVA' A
#
# COMPACT_ATOMS: atom_id res chain seq x y z
N TYR A 1 19.58 -11.57 23.29
CA TYR A 1 19.08 -12.42 22.19
C TYR A 1 19.03 -11.58 20.93
N LEU A 2 19.92 -11.84 19.97
CA LEU A 2 19.82 -11.23 18.63
C LEU A 2 18.77 -12.01 17.85
N LEU A 3 17.78 -11.32 17.30
CA LEU A 3 16.85 -11.91 16.34
C LEU A 3 17.67 -12.56 15.20
N PRO A 4 17.36 -13.79 14.78
CA PRO A 4 18.12 -14.49 13.76
C PRO A 4 17.81 -13.86 12.40
N LEU A 5 18.49 -12.75 12.08
CA LEU A 5 18.39 -12.08 10.78
C LEU A 5 19.14 -12.82 9.66
N LYS A 6 19.64 -14.04 9.92
CA LYS A 6 19.94 -15.02 8.87
C LYS A 6 18.64 -15.67 8.40
N GLY A 7 17.76 -14.87 7.81
CA GLY A 7 16.48 -15.31 7.25
C GLY A 7 16.62 -15.79 5.81
N LEU A 8 15.68 -16.65 5.38
CA LEU A 8 15.43 -16.99 3.98
C LEU A 8 15.34 -15.71 3.11
N PRO A 9 15.62 -15.80 1.80
CA PRO A 9 15.46 -14.65 0.89
C PRO A 9 14.08 -14.01 1.09
N LEU A 10 14.04 -12.68 1.00
CA LEU A 10 12.79 -11.92 1.08
C LEU A 10 11.75 -12.58 0.19
N ARG A 11 10.59 -12.92 0.77
CA ARG A 11 9.52 -13.58 0.04
C ARG A 11 9.05 -12.67 -1.09
N GLN A 12 9.09 -13.18 -2.32
CA GLN A 12 8.60 -12.53 -3.52
C GLN A 12 7.33 -13.23 -4.01
N GLY A 13 6.60 -12.61 -4.94
CA GLY A 13 5.42 -13.21 -5.56
C GLY A 13 4.21 -13.29 -4.61
N PHE A 14 3.89 -12.18 -3.95
CA PHE A 14 2.65 -12.07 -3.18
C PHE A 14 1.43 -12.23 -4.10
N PRO A 15 0.31 -12.76 -3.56
CA PRO A 15 -0.85 -13.10 -4.37
C PRO A 15 -1.47 -11.85 -5.03
N THR A 16 -2.03 -12.04 -6.23
CA THR A 16 -2.64 -10.97 -7.02
C THR A 16 -3.80 -10.28 -6.31
N TYR A 17 -4.56 -11.01 -5.48
CA TYR A 17 -5.65 -10.42 -4.69
C TYR A 17 -5.15 -9.48 -3.58
N GLN A 18 -3.87 -9.57 -3.17
CA GLN A 18 -3.20 -8.59 -2.29
C GLN A 18 -2.47 -7.51 -3.10
N MET A 19 -2.73 -7.42 -4.40
CA MET A 19 -2.04 -6.48 -5.30
C MET A 19 -0.52 -6.65 -5.32
N GLY A 20 -0.02 -7.86 -5.03
CA GLY A 20 1.41 -8.11 -4.92
C GLY A 20 2.07 -7.52 -3.67
N LEU A 21 1.30 -7.10 -2.67
CA LEU A 21 1.80 -6.56 -1.41
C LEU A 21 1.91 -7.64 -0.31
N PRO A 22 2.85 -7.50 0.65
CA PRO A 22 2.81 -8.26 1.88
C PRO A 22 1.50 -8.01 2.65
N GLY A 23 0.98 -9.03 3.33
CA GLY A 23 -0.29 -8.94 4.09
C GLY A 23 -0.42 -7.69 4.97
N PRO A 24 0.54 -7.39 5.88
CA PRO A 24 0.46 -6.20 6.73
C PRO A 24 0.45 -4.86 5.97
N VAL A 25 1.05 -4.82 4.78
CA VAL A 25 1.06 -3.62 3.92
C VAL A 25 -0.27 -3.50 3.16
N TYR A 26 -0.83 -4.62 2.71
CA TYR A 26 -2.14 -4.67 2.08
C TYR A 26 -3.25 -4.25 3.07
N ASP A 27 -3.18 -4.71 4.33
CA ASP A 27 -4.16 -4.40 5.37
C ASP A 27 -4.19 -2.91 5.75
N ALA A 28 -3.18 -2.13 5.37
CA ALA A 28 -3.15 -0.68 5.56
C ALA A 28 -3.91 0.10 4.47
N LEU A 29 -4.28 -0.54 3.36
CA LEU A 29 -5.13 0.08 2.35
C LEU A 29 -6.56 0.27 2.87
N PRO A 30 -7.32 1.22 2.30
CA PRO A 30 -8.70 1.41 2.69
C PRO A 30 -9.53 0.18 2.31
N ASP A 31 -10.64 -0.02 3.00
CA ASP A 31 -11.61 -1.04 2.64
C ASP A 31 -12.26 -0.75 1.26
N GLY A 32 -13.18 -1.62 0.82
CA GLY A 32 -13.83 -1.45 -0.49
C GLY A 32 -14.54 -0.11 -0.67
N TRP A 33 -15.13 0.45 0.40
CA TRP A 33 -15.77 1.75 0.36
C TRP A 33 -14.75 2.90 0.33
N GLY A 34 -13.71 2.82 1.15
CA GLY A 34 -12.61 3.77 1.17
C GLY A 34 -11.88 3.84 -0.18
N MET A 35 -11.65 2.69 -0.82
CA MET A 35 -11.07 2.61 -2.15
C MET A 35 -11.94 3.30 -3.21
N LEU A 36 -13.26 3.11 -3.15
CA LEU A 36 -14.19 3.77 -4.05
C LEU A 36 -14.19 5.30 -3.85
N LEU A 37 -14.13 5.78 -2.61
CA LEU A 37 -14.05 7.22 -2.33
C LEU A 37 -12.71 7.81 -2.81
N MET A 38 -11.62 7.08 -2.60
CA MET A 38 -10.30 7.48 -3.06
C MET A 38 -10.24 7.56 -4.59
N ASP A 39 -10.81 6.58 -5.30
CA ASP A 39 -10.90 6.60 -6.76
C ASP A 39 -11.72 7.78 -7.29
N ARG A 40 -12.82 8.13 -6.60
CA ARG A 40 -13.60 9.34 -6.93
C ARG A 40 -12.79 10.60 -6.72
N TYR A 41 -12.04 10.68 -5.64
CA TYR A 41 -11.15 11.82 -5.37
C TYR A 41 -10.06 11.95 -6.44
N PHE A 42 -9.39 10.85 -6.79
CA PHE A 42 -8.38 10.84 -7.85
C PHE A 42 -8.94 11.30 -9.19
N ARG A 43 -10.11 10.81 -9.60
CA ARG A 43 -10.79 11.32 -10.81
C ARG A 43 -11.06 12.81 -10.73
N LYS A 44 -11.48 13.32 -9.57
CA LYS A 44 -11.77 14.74 -9.36
C LYS A 44 -10.54 15.62 -9.55
N ILE A 45 -9.34 15.13 -9.19
CA ILE A 45 -8.07 15.85 -9.40
C ILE A 45 -7.41 15.53 -10.75
N GLY A 46 -8.12 14.87 -11.68
CA GLY A 46 -7.64 14.56 -13.02
C GLY A 46 -6.74 13.33 -13.14
N LEU A 47 -6.60 12.54 -12.09
CA LEU A 47 -5.87 11.27 -12.12
C LEU A 47 -6.79 10.12 -12.54
N HIS A 48 -6.29 9.24 -13.40
CA HIS A 48 -7.04 8.06 -13.85
C HIS A 48 -6.82 6.88 -12.89
N PRO A 49 -7.84 6.41 -12.14
CA PRO A 49 -7.64 5.40 -11.09
C PRO A 49 -7.01 4.07 -11.56
N ALA A 50 -7.26 3.67 -12.81
CA ALA A 50 -6.66 2.46 -13.37
C ALA A 50 -5.14 2.56 -13.62
N ARG A 51 -4.57 3.77 -13.55
CA ARG A 51 -3.11 3.99 -13.64
C ARG A 51 -2.45 4.11 -12.27
N ILE A 52 -3.23 4.13 -11.19
CA ILE A 52 -2.73 4.35 -9.84
C ILE A 52 -2.37 3.01 -9.22
N SER A 53 -1.08 2.82 -9.00
CA SER A 53 -0.48 1.66 -8.37
C SER A 53 -0.83 1.56 -6.89
N PRO A 54 -0.79 0.36 -6.29
CA PRO A 54 -1.01 0.18 -4.85
C PRO A 54 -0.05 0.99 -3.98
N LEU A 55 1.20 1.18 -4.43
CA LEU A 55 2.18 2.00 -3.70
C LEU A 55 1.80 3.47 -3.70
N GLU A 56 1.32 4.01 -4.82
CA GLU A 56 0.83 5.41 -4.88
C GLU A 56 -0.37 5.62 -3.94
N ARG A 57 -1.24 4.60 -3.82
CA ARG A 57 -2.36 4.62 -2.87
C ARG A 57 -1.87 4.68 -1.42
N LEU A 58 -0.86 3.88 -1.08
CA LEU A 58 -0.24 3.92 0.24
C LEU A 58 0.44 5.27 0.50
N THR A 59 1.16 5.83 -0.46
CA THR A 59 1.78 7.15 -0.31
C THR A 59 0.76 8.27 -0.13
N TYR A 60 -0.43 8.15 -0.74
CA TYR A 60 -1.52 9.10 -0.53
C TYR A 60 -2.07 9.05 0.90
N ILE A 61 -2.20 7.84 1.45
CA ILE A 61 -2.64 7.65 2.85
C ILE A 61 -1.58 8.17 3.82
N SER A 62 -0.30 7.98 3.51
CA SER A 62 0.86 8.42 4.28
C SER A 62 0.78 8.05 5.78
N THR A 63 0.70 9.04 6.66
CA THR A 63 0.63 8.91 8.12
C THR A 63 -0.78 8.59 8.63
N HIS A 64 -1.79 8.59 7.75
CA HIS A 64 -3.18 8.27 8.09
C HIS A 64 -3.53 6.79 7.87
N ALA A 65 -2.53 5.93 7.68
CA ALA A 65 -2.73 4.50 7.52
C ALA A 65 -3.23 3.87 8.82
N MET A 66 -4.03 2.81 8.68
CA MET A 66 -4.53 2.08 9.83
C MET A 66 -3.37 1.46 10.62
N GLY A 67 -3.39 1.61 11.95
CA GLY A 67 -2.37 1.03 12.84
C GLY A 67 -1.16 1.95 13.03
N ALA A 68 0.04 1.36 13.01
CA ALA A 68 1.30 2.05 13.33
C ALA A 68 2.24 2.21 12.13
N LEU A 69 1.78 1.86 10.92
CA LEU A 69 2.56 2.01 9.70
C LEU A 69 2.36 3.40 9.12
N SER A 70 3.40 3.95 8.50
CA SER A 70 3.33 5.18 7.72
C SER A 70 4.11 4.96 6.43
N PHE A 71 3.60 5.52 5.34
CA PHE A 71 4.13 5.31 4.00
C PHE A 71 4.60 6.61 3.40
N GLU A 72 5.90 6.74 3.19
CA GLU A 72 6.49 7.91 2.56
C GLU A 72 7.15 7.49 1.24
N PRO A 73 6.99 8.28 0.16
CA PRO A 73 7.71 8.03 -1.07
C PRO A 73 9.21 8.14 -0.80
N CYS A 74 9.99 7.16 -1.26
CA CYS A 74 11.43 7.31 -1.27
C CYS A 74 11.80 8.42 -2.27
N VAL A 75 12.46 9.46 -1.79
CA VAL A 75 13.10 10.45 -2.66
C VAL A 75 14.27 9.73 -3.32
N ALA A 76 14.26 9.64 -4.66
CA ALA A 76 15.37 9.12 -5.44
C ALA A 76 16.54 10.12 -5.46
#